data_AF-A0A533S452-F1
#
_entry.id   AF-A0A533S452-F1
#
_cell.length_a   1.000
_cell.length_b   1.000
_cell.length_c   1.000
_cell.angle_alpha   90.00
_cell.angle_beta   90.00
_cell.angle_gamma   90.00
#
_symmetry.space_group_name_H-M   'P 1'
#
loop_
_entity.id
_entity.type
_entity.pdbx_description
1 polymer ?
#
loop_
_entity_poly.entity_id
_entity_poly.type
_entity_poly.pdbx_seq_one_letter_code
_entity_poly.pdbx_strand_id
1 'polypeptide(L)'
;MKFSPEEIYETVGMIAYEKLDIRTVTLGLSLWDCSDPDIKACGRKIGEKMRRKAEKLRSTALDIEAQYGLPIVNTRISLTPLAMVVPTREPEAFLDIAVAIDEAARDVGVNFVGGFSALVHKGETDVDKALIASLPKVLSTTERLCSSVSVASLRTGINIDACHMMGRILKE
;
A
#
# COMPACT_ATOMS: atom_id res chain seq x y z
N MET A 1 -11.55 -8.13 21.26
CA MET A 1 -12.96 -8.50 20.98
C MET A 1 -13.06 -10.01 21.06
N LYS A 2 -13.99 -10.55 21.86
CA LYS A 2 -14.34 -11.98 21.84
C LYS A 2 -15.73 -12.05 21.22
N PHE A 3 -15.85 -12.71 20.08
CA PHE A 3 -17.14 -12.98 19.45
C PHE A 3 -17.85 -14.11 20.20
N SER A 4 -19.15 -14.01 20.38
CA SER A 4 -19.94 -15.07 21.01
C SER A 4 -20.13 -16.25 20.04
N PRO A 5 -20.34 -17.48 20.53
CA PRO A 5 -20.64 -18.61 19.66
C PRO A 5 -21.85 -18.35 18.76
N GLU A 6 -22.87 -17.65 19.27
CA GLU A 6 -24.08 -17.31 18.52
C GLU A 6 -23.78 -16.41 17.32
N GLU A 7 -22.93 -15.38 17.49
CA GLU A 7 -22.49 -14.50 16.39
C GLU A 7 -21.73 -15.27 15.31
N ILE A 8 -20.91 -16.25 15.71
CA ILE A 8 -20.18 -17.11 14.78
C ILE A 8 -21.16 -17.99 13.99
N TYR A 9 -22.14 -18.61 14.67
CA TYR A 9 -23.15 -19.43 14.00
C TYR A 9 -24.02 -18.61 13.04
N GLU A 10 -24.42 -17.40 13.42
CA GLU A 10 -25.16 -16.48 12.56
C GLU A 10 -24.36 -16.13 11.30
N THR A 11 -23.08 -15.78 11.46
CA THR A 11 -22.18 -15.46 10.34
C THR A 11 -22.00 -16.67 9.40
N VAL A 12 -21.82 -17.87 9.93
CA VAL A 12 -21.73 -19.10 9.12
C VAL A 12 -23.04 -19.35 8.37
N GLY A 13 -24.19 -19.08 9.00
CA GLY A 13 -25.49 -19.12 8.34
C GLY A 13 -25.59 -18.13 7.18
N MET A 14 -25.19 -16.88 7.39
CA MET A 14 -25.17 -15.85 6.34
C MET A 14 -24.31 -16.28 5.15
N ILE A 15 -23.12 -16.84 5.40
CA ILE A 15 -22.21 -17.33 4.35
C ILE A 15 -22.85 -18.45 3.53
N ALA A 16 -23.60 -19.35 4.17
CA ALA A 16 -24.23 -20.48 3.50
C ALA A 16 -25.45 -20.08 2.65
N TYR A 17 -26.25 -19.11 3.13
CA TYR A 17 -27.52 -18.72 2.50
C TYR A 17 -27.42 -17.47 1.62
N GLU A 18 -26.48 -16.57 1.92
CA GLU A 18 -26.23 -15.35 1.17
C GLU A 18 -24.95 -15.51 0.35
N LYS A 19 -25.01 -15.21 -0.95
CA LYS A 19 -23.88 -15.35 -1.89
C LYS A 19 -22.84 -14.23 -1.69
N LEU A 20 -22.18 -14.24 -0.54
CA LEU A 20 -21.23 -13.22 -0.14
C LEU A 20 -19.86 -13.43 -0.80
N ASP A 21 -19.13 -12.34 -1.02
CA ASP A 21 -17.75 -12.32 -1.47
C ASP A 21 -16.88 -11.37 -0.63
N ILE A 22 -15.61 -11.72 -0.48
CA ILE A 22 -14.63 -10.86 0.17
C ILE A 22 -13.90 -10.07 -0.92
N ARG A 23 -14.20 -8.77 -1.02
CA ARG A 23 -13.57 -7.90 -2.03
C ARG A 23 -12.05 -7.84 -1.92
N THR A 24 -11.51 -7.81 -0.69
CA THR A 24 -10.07 -7.77 -0.47
C THR A 24 -9.68 -8.18 0.95
N VAL A 25 -8.53 -8.84 1.07
CA VAL A 25 -7.77 -8.96 2.32
C VAL A 25 -6.52 -8.08 2.19
N THR A 26 -6.26 -7.23 3.18
CA THR A 26 -5.12 -6.31 3.13
C THR A 26 -4.21 -6.53 4.33
N LEU A 27 -2.91 -6.76 4.07
CA LEU A 27 -1.87 -6.81 5.08
C LEU A 27 -1.19 -5.44 5.22
N GLY A 28 -1.31 -4.82 6.40
CA GLY A 28 -0.59 -3.59 6.72
C GLY A 28 0.83 -3.85 7.21
N LEU A 29 1.83 -3.20 6.62
CA LEU A 29 3.23 -3.28 7.04
C LEU A 29 3.75 -1.90 7.46
N SER A 30 4.20 -1.82 8.72
CA SER A 30 5.01 -0.71 9.20
C SER A 30 6.40 -0.76 8.55
N LEU A 31 6.92 0.37 8.07
CA LEU A 31 8.25 0.44 7.44
C LEU A 31 9.25 1.30 8.24
N TRP A 32 8.90 1.74 9.44
CA TRP A 32 9.78 2.59 10.27
C TRP A 32 11.16 1.97 10.56
N ASP A 33 11.23 0.64 10.67
CA ASP A 33 12.46 -0.15 10.85
C ASP A 33 13.27 -0.35 9.56
N CYS A 34 12.72 0.06 8.41
CA CYS A 34 13.35 -0.08 7.10
C CYS A 34 14.02 1.21 6.62
N SER A 35 13.86 2.33 7.34
CA SER A 35 14.52 3.59 7.01
C SER A 35 16.04 3.44 7.11
N ASP A 36 16.76 3.94 6.11
CA ASP A 36 18.21 3.86 6.02
C ASP A 36 18.75 5.08 5.24
N PRO A 37 19.87 5.69 5.66
CA PRO A 37 20.54 6.73 4.86
C PRO A 37 20.97 6.25 3.46
N ASP A 38 21.31 4.97 3.30
CA ASP A 38 21.53 4.37 1.99
C ASP A 38 20.18 3.93 1.41
N ILE A 39 19.74 4.64 0.36
CA ILE A 39 18.48 4.40 -0.35
C ILE A 39 18.39 2.97 -0.89
N LYS A 40 19.50 2.41 -1.37
CA LYS A 40 19.52 1.03 -1.87
C LYS A 40 19.33 0.04 -0.74
N ALA A 41 19.95 0.29 0.42
CA ALA A 41 19.73 -0.50 1.61
C ALA A 41 18.28 -0.37 2.12
N CYS A 42 17.69 0.82 2.07
CA CYS A 42 16.29 1.07 2.42
C CYS A 42 15.34 0.25 1.54
N GLY A 43 15.47 0.34 0.20
CA GLY A 43 14.66 -0.43 -0.74
C GLY A 43 14.77 -1.94 -0.52
N ARG A 44 16.01 -2.44 -0.30
CA ARG A 44 16.25 -3.86 0.02
C ARG A 44 15.53 -4.29 1.31
N LYS A 45 15.66 -3.51 2.39
CA LYS A 45 14.99 -3.81 3.68
C LYS A 45 13.47 -3.87 3.53
N ILE A 46 12.87 -2.95 2.77
CA ILE A 46 11.43 -2.93 2.49
C ILE A 46 11.03 -4.21 1.75
N GLY A 47 11.72 -4.55 0.66
CA GLY A 47 11.43 -5.74 -0.14
C GLY A 47 11.57 -7.04 0.66
N GLU A 48 12.64 -7.18 1.45
CA GLU A 48 12.85 -8.32 2.35
C GLU A 48 11.73 -8.43 3.39
N LYS A 49 11.32 -7.32 3.99
CA LYS A 49 10.23 -7.30 4.98
C LYS A 49 8.91 -7.71 4.35
N MET A 50 8.59 -7.20 3.15
CA MET A 50 7.40 -7.60 2.40
C MET A 50 7.40 -9.10 2.11
N ARG A 51 8.47 -9.64 1.52
CA ARG A 51 8.60 -11.07 1.22
C ARG A 51 8.41 -11.93 2.47
N ARG A 52 9.10 -11.59 3.56
CA ARG A 52 9.02 -12.35 4.83
C ARG A 52 7.64 -12.29 5.50
N LYS A 53 6.97 -11.13 5.47
CA LYS A 53 5.70 -10.94 6.20
C LYS A 53 4.48 -11.35 5.39
N ALA A 54 4.55 -11.31 4.06
CA ALA A 54 3.45 -11.66 3.17
C ALA A 54 3.60 -13.04 2.51
N GLU A 55 4.67 -13.79 2.79
CA GLU A 55 4.94 -15.14 2.23
C GLU A 55 3.71 -16.06 2.19
N LYS A 56 2.94 -16.09 3.29
CA LYS A 56 1.76 -16.96 3.44
C LYS A 56 0.44 -16.28 3.15
N LEU A 57 0.44 -15.00 2.78
CA LEU A 57 -0.80 -14.23 2.64
C LEU A 57 -1.74 -14.85 1.59
N ARG A 58 -1.19 -15.18 0.42
CA ARG A 58 -1.98 -15.75 -0.68
C ARG A 58 -2.39 -17.20 -0.40
N SER A 59 -1.49 -18.03 0.12
CA SER A 59 -1.82 -19.43 0.44
C SER A 59 -2.90 -19.50 1.53
N THR A 60 -2.77 -18.70 2.59
CA THR A 60 -3.80 -18.64 3.63
C THR A 60 -5.13 -18.12 3.10
N ALA A 61 -5.14 -17.16 2.17
CA ALA A 61 -6.37 -16.71 1.53
C ALA A 61 -7.05 -17.86 0.76
N LEU A 62 -6.30 -18.58 -0.08
CA LEU A 62 -6.82 -19.74 -0.84
C LEU A 62 -7.34 -20.85 0.07
N ASP A 63 -6.66 -21.12 1.20
CA ASP A 63 -7.09 -22.11 2.18
C ASP A 63 -8.44 -21.71 2.81
N ILE A 64 -8.63 -20.41 3.11
CA ILE A 64 -9.88 -19.87 3.65
C ILE A 64 -11.00 -19.94 2.59
N GLU A 65 -10.70 -19.60 1.33
CA GLU A 65 -11.67 -19.74 0.23
C GLU A 65 -12.16 -21.19 0.11
N ALA A 66 -11.24 -22.15 0.17
CA ALA A 66 -11.55 -23.58 0.09
C ALA A 66 -12.34 -24.08 1.31
N GLN A 67 -12.01 -23.59 2.50
CA GLN A 67 -12.64 -24.02 3.75
C GLN A 67 -14.09 -23.52 3.89
N TYR A 68 -14.35 -22.28 3.48
CA TYR A 68 -15.65 -21.63 3.70
C TYR A 68 -16.47 -21.43 2.43
N GLY A 69 -15.94 -21.76 1.24
CA GLY A 69 -16.62 -21.57 -0.03
C GLY A 69 -16.87 -20.10 -0.40
N LEU A 70 -16.13 -19.19 0.24
CA LEU A 70 -16.24 -17.74 0.04
C LEU A 70 -15.13 -17.25 -0.89
N PRO A 71 -15.43 -16.64 -2.04
CA PRO A 71 -14.40 -16.09 -2.91
C PRO A 71 -13.73 -14.86 -2.30
N ILE A 72 -12.40 -14.84 -2.31
CA ILE A 72 -11.55 -13.70 -1.95
C ILE A 72 -11.00 -13.10 -3.25
N VAL A 73 -11.56 -11.98 -3.68
CA VAL A 73 -11.26 -11.38 -4.98
C VAL A 73 -9.84 -10.82 -5.06
N ASN A 74 -9.33 -10.25 -3.97
CA ASN A 74 -8.01 -9.61 -3.96
C ASN A 74 -7.23 -9.84 -2.67
N THR A 75 -5.92 -9.92 -2.80
CA THR A 75 -4.96 -9.76 -1.71
C THR A 75 -4.12 -8.51 -1.95
N ARG A 76 -3.94 -7.69 -0.91
CA ARG A 76 -3.26 -6.40 -0.99
C ARG A 76 -2.28 -6.21 0.16
N ILE A 77 -1.30 -5.36 -0.05
CA ILE A 77 -0.42 -4.86 1.02
C ILE A 77 -0.59 -3.35 1.12
N SER A 78 -0.64 -2.82 2.34
CA SER A 78 -0.52 -1.37 2.58
C SER A 78 0.75 -1.09 3.37
N LEU A 79 1.52 -0.12 2.91
CA LEU A 79 2.78 0.29 3.52
C LEU A 79 2.60 1.61 4.26
N THR A 80 3.52 1.89 5.18
CA THR A 80 3.69 3.25 5.72
C THR A 80 4.00 4.20 4.56
N PRO A 81 3.42 5.42 4.53
CA PRO A 81 3.69 6.40 3.47
C PRO A 81 5.20 6.56 3.23
N LEU A 82 5.66 6.28 2.01
CA LEU A 82 7.10 6.25 1.70
C LEU A 82 7.77 7.62 1.93
N ALA A 83 7.05 8.74 1.76
CA ALA A 83 7.57 10.06 2.09
C ALA A 83 8.01 10.22 3.56
N MET A 84 7.50 9.37 4.46
CA MET A 84 7.87 9.38 5.89
C MET A 84 9.07 8.48 6.21
N VAL A 85 9.42 7.56 5.31
CA VAL A 85 10.37 6.48 5.58
C VAL A 85 11.67 6.65 4.79
N VAL A 86 11.56 7.12 3.55
CA VAL A 86 12.68 7.28 2.62
C VAL A 86 13.29 8.67 2.80
N PRO A 87 14.52 8.80 3.33
CA PRO A 87 15.12 10.09 3.63
C PRO A 87 15.82 10.70 2.40
N THR A 88 15.13 10.80 1.26
CA THR A 88 15.70 11.33 -0.01
C THR A 88 14.91 12.51 -0.56
N ARG A 89 15.63 13.39 -1.25
CA ARG A 89 15.06 14.51 -2.03
C ARG A 89 15.18 14.28 -3.55
N GLU A 90 15.68 13.11 -3.95
CA GLU A 90 15.92 12.75 -5.34
C GLU A 90 14.74 11.92 -5.87
N PRO A 91 13.99 12.40 -6.88
CA PRO A 91 12.89 11.64 -7.48
C PRO A 91 13.31 10.27 -8.03
N GLU A 92 14.52 10.16 -8.56
CA GLU A 92 15.07 8.93 -9.14
C GLU A 92 15.24 7.83 -8.08
N ALA A 93 15.60 8.22 -6.85
CA ALA A 93 15.71 7.29 -5.72
C ALA A 93 14.35 6.66 -5.35
N PHE A 94 13.24 7.38 -5.54
CA PHE A 94 11.90 6.83 -5.33
C PHE A 94 11.52 5.81 -6.40
N LEU A 95 12.02 5.96 -7.64
CA LEU A 95 11.79 4.98 -8.70
C LEU A 95 12.46 3.65 -8.38
N ASP A 96 13.72 3.66 -7.94
CA ASP A 96 14.45 2.44 -7.56
C ASP A 96 13.73 1.68 -6.43
N ILE A 97 13.25 2.41 -5.43
CA ILE A 97 12.47 1.82 -4.33
C ILE A 97 11.12 1.29 -4.83
N ALA A 98 10.42 2.02 -5.69
CA ALA A 98 9.15 1.59 -6.25
C ALA A 98 9.28 0.28 -7.05
N VAL A 99 10.33 0.15 -7.85
CA VAL A 99 10.65 -1.08 -8.59
C VAL A 99 10.91 -2.24 -7.62
N ALA A 100 11.73 -2.02 -6.58
CA ALA A 100 11.99 -3.05 -5.58
C ALA A 100 10.73 -3.52 -4.83
N ILE A 101 9.79 -2.60 -4.56
CA ILE A 101 8.49 -2.90 -3.95
C ILE A 101 7.61 -3.70 -4.91
N ASP A 102 7.56 -3.32 -6.19
CA ASP A 102 6.77 -4.01 -7.21
C ASP A 102 7.26 -5.45 -7.45
N GLU A 103 8.59 -5.64 -7.47
CA GLU A 103 9.21 -6.96 -7.50
C GLU A 103 8.86 -7.79 -6.27
N ALA A 104 8.91 -7.20 -5.08
CA ALA A 104 8.50 -7.88 -3.86
C ALA A 104 7.01 -8.26 -3.88
N ALA A 105 6.15 -7.39 -4.42
CA ALA A 105 4.72 -7.64 -4.59
C ALA A 105 4.45 -8.81 -5.55
N ARG A 106 5.18 -8.85 -6.67
CA ARG A 106 5.10 -9.94 -7.65
C ARG A 106 5.49 -11.27 -7.02
N ASP A 107 6.59 -11.29 -6.27
CA ASP A 107 7.12 -12.52 -5.67
C ASP A 107 6.19 -13.13 -4.61
N VAL A 108 5.51 -12.29 -3.82
CA VAL A 108 4.50 -12.77 -2.85
C VAL A 108 3.13 -13.03 -3.48
N GLY A 109 2.95 -12.65 -4.75
CA GLY A 109 1.74 -12.90 -5.52
C GLY A 109 0.52 -12.06 -5.10
N VAL A 110 0.72 -10.85 -4.57
CA VAL A 110 -0.39 -9.94 -4.24
C VAL A 110 -0.85 -9.14 -5.46
N ASN A 111 -2.12 -8.72 -5.46
CA ASN A 111 -2.70 -7.96 -6.56
C ASN A 111 -2.21 -6.51 -6.58
N PHE A 112 -2.18 -5.86 -5.42
CA PHE A 112 -1.80 -4.45 -5.31
C PHE A 112 -1.04 -4.14 -4.03
N VAL A 113 -0.16 -3.16 -4.10
CA VAL A 113 0.55 -2.59 -2.96
C VAL A 113 0.26 -1.10 -2.89
N GLY A 114 -0.35 -0.63 -1.80
CA GLY A 114 -0.50 0.79 -1.51
C GLY A 114 0.58 1.27 -0.57
N GLY A 115 0.87 2.56 -0.59
CA GLY A 115 1.78 3.23 0.35
C GLY A 115 2.88 4.04 -0.31
N PHE A 116 2.92 4.09 -1.65
CA PHE A 116 3.61 5.16 -2.37
C PHE A 116 2.83 6.47 -2.15
N SER A 117 3.00 7.05 -0.98
CA SER A 117 2.07 8.05 -0.46
C SER A 117 2.79 9.21 0.20
N ALA A 118 2.19 10.39 0.08
CA ALA A 118 2.61 11.62 0.76
C ALA A 118 1.41 12.30 1.44
N LEU A 119 1.65 12.94 2.58
CA LEU A 119 0.62 13.61 3.38
C LEU A 119 0.91 15.11 3.45
N VAL A 120 0.38 15.87 2.50
CA VAL A 120 0.76 17.28 2.25
C VAL A 120 -0.31 18.30 2.64
N HIS A 121 -1.35 17.87 3.37
CA HIS A 121 -2.48 18.69 3.79
C HIS A 121 -2.14 19.86 4.75
N LYS A 122 -0.91 19.91 5.30
CA LYS A 122 -0.38 21.02 6.12
C LYS A 122 0.81 21.73 5.47
N GLY A 123 1.02 21.53 4.17
CA GLY A 123 2.26 21.87 3.50
C GLY A 123 3.10 20.62 3.23
N GLU A 124 4.11 20.80 2.41
CA GLU A 124 4.90 19.75 1.78
C GLU A 124 6.37 19.96 2.10
N THR A 125 7.05 18.87 2.46
CA THR A 125 8.50 18.85 2.63
C THR A 125 9.20 18.62 1.28
N ASP A 126 10.51 18.83 1.24
CA ASP A 126 11.31 18.53 0.03
C ASP A 126 11.20 17.05 -0.38
N VAL A 127 11.03 16.15 0.60
CA VAL A 127 10.83 14.71 0.37
C VAL A 127 9.47 14.45 -0.26
N ASP A 128 8.41 15.11 0.23
CA ASP A 128 7.06 14.97 -0.35
C ASP A 128 7.04 15.43 -1.82
N LYS A 129 7.70 16.56 -2.12
CA LYS A 129 7.83 17.08 -3.49
C LYS A 129 8.57 16.10 -4.40
N ALA A 130 9.67 15.52 -3.92
CA ALA A 130 10.44 14.54 -4.67
C ALA A 130 9.61 13.28 -4.97
N LEU A 131 8.85 12.78 -3.98
CA LEU A 131 7.93 11.66 -4.18
C LEU A 131 6.87 12.00 -5.22
N ILE A 132 6.21 13.16 -5.10
CA ILE A 132 5.15 13.59 -6.02
C ILE A 132 5.70 13.76 -7.45
N ALA A 133 6.88 14.36 -7.61
CA ALA A 133 7.52 14.52 -8.91
C ALA A 133 7.88 13.18 -9.57
N SER A 134 8.18 12.14 -8.79
CA SER A 134 8.48 10.80 -9.32
C SER A 134 7.24 10.00 -9.75
N LEU A 135 6.02 10.45 -9.41
CA LEU A 135 4.78 9.70 -9.63
C LEU A 135 4.54 9.26 -11.08
N PRO A 136 4.65 10.13 -12.10
CA PRO A 136 4.36 9.73 -13.48
C PRO A 136 5.29 8.60 -13.94
N LYS A 137 6.57 8.68 -13.55
CA LYS A 137 7.56 7.67 -13.92
C LYS A 137 7.38 6.37 -13.15
N VAL A 138 7.06 6.45 -11.86
CA VAL A 138 6.80 5.28 -11.03
C VAL A 138 5.60 4.51 -11.54
N LEU A 139 4.44 5.18 -11.71
CA LEU A 139 3.20 4.53 -12.12
C LEU A 139 3.23 3.99 -13.56
N SER A 140 4.09 4.53 -14.42
CA SER A 140 4.31 3.98 -15.78
C SER A 140 5.30 2.81 -15.81
N THR A 141 6.10 2.60 -14.76
CA THR A 141 7.14 1.56 -14.71
C THR A 141 6.73 0.36 -13.85
N THR A 142 5.89 0.57 -12.83
CA THR A 142 5.42 -0.48 -11.91
C THR A 142 4.01 -0.97 -12.26
N GLU A 143 3.70 -2.23 -12.00
CA GLU A 143 2.38 -2.80 -12.33
C GLU A 143 1.41 -2.86 -11.13
N ARG A 144 1.91 -3.18 -9.93
CA ARG A 144 1.10 -3.48 -8.73
C ARG A 144 1.10 -2.36 -7.72
N LEU A 145 2.05 -1.43 -7.82
CA LEU A 145 2.18 -0.32 -6.89
C LEU A 145 1.12 0.75 -7.16
N CYS A 146 0.41 1.12 -6.10
CA CYS A 146 -0.58 2.19 -6.09
C CYS A 146 -0.08 3.38 -5.28
N SER A 147 -0.37 4.57 -5.78
CA SER A 147 -0.05 5.83 -5.13
C SER A 147 -1.27 6.52 -4.53
N SER A 148 -1.04 7.31 -3.48
CA SER A 148 -2.05 8.21 -2.93
C SER A 148 -1.43 9.46 -2.29
N VAL A 149 -1.93 10.65 -2.63
CA VAL A 149 -1.47 11.90 -2.03
C VAL A 149 -2.63 12.55 -1.26
N SER A 150 -2.44 12.80 0.03
CA SER A 150 -3.43 13.47 0.87
C SER A 150 -3.20 14.97 0.87
N VAL A 151 -4.06 15.70 0.16
CA VAL A 151 -3.99 17.16 -0.01
C VAL A 151 -4.90 17.94 0.94
N ALA A 152 -5.81 17.27 1.65
CA ALA A 152 -6.80 17.92 2.51
C ALA A 152 -7.13 17.11 3.76
N SER A 153 -7.51 17.82 4.83
CA SER A 153 -8.13 17.22 6.00
C SER A 153 -9.12 18.19 6.65
N LEU A 154 -10.16 17.69 7.32
CA LEU A 154 -11.11 18.55 8.05
C LEU A 154 -10.43 19.46 9.08
N ARG A 155 -9.34 18.99 9.69
CA ARG A 155 -8.63 19.72 10.73
C ARG A 155 -7.75 20.85 10.19
N THR A 156 -7.29 20.75 8.95
CA THR A 156 -6.24 21.62 8.39
C THR A 156 -6.68 22.37 7.15
N GLY A 157 -7.89 22.09 6.67
CA GLY A 157 -8.37 22.58 5.40
C GLY A 157 -7.73 21.86 4.22
N ILE A 158 -7.62 22.59 3.11
CA ILE A 158 -7.16 22.08 1.82
C ILE A 158 -5.88 22.81 1.46
N ASN A 159 -4.83 22.05 1.13
CA ASN A 159 -3.63 22.62 0.53
C ASN A 159 -3.88 22.82 -0.98
N ILE A 160 -4.24 24.05 -1.37
CA ILE A 160 -4.56 24.40 -2.75
C ILE A 160 -3.32 24.31 -3.66
N ASP A 161 -2.13 24.62 -3.15
CA ASP A 161 -0.88 24.50 -3.91
C ASP A 161 -0.61 23.04 -4.28
N ALA A 162 -0.80 22.12 -3.33
CA ALA A 162 -0.69 20.69 -3.58
C ALA A 162 -1.78 20.19 -4.55
N CYS A 163 -3.02 20.69 -4.46
CA CYS A 163 -4.06 20.37 -5.44
C CYS A 163 -3.67 20.82 -6.86
N HIS A 164 -3.12 22.03 -7.00
CA HIS A 164 -2.67 22.57 -8.28
C HIS A 164 -1.52 21.75 -8.87
N MET A 165 -0.52 21.41 -8.05
CA MET A 165 0.59 20.54 -8.43
C MET A 165 0.09 19.16 -8.87
N MET A 166 -0.79 18.51 -8.09
CA MET A 166 -1.35 17.20 -8.44
C MET A 166 -2.14 17.24 -9.74
N GLY A 167 -2.85 18.34 -10.04
CA GLY A 167 -3.53 18.51 -11.32
C GLY A 167 -2.60 18.47 -12.53
N ARG A 168 -1.34 18.95 -12.37
CA ARG A 168 -0.31 18.85 -13.41
C ARG A 168 0.26 17.44 -13.50
N ILE A 169 0.60 16.84 -12.36
CA ILE A 169 1.16 15.49 -12.28
C ILE A 169 0.21 14.44 -12.84
N LEU A 170 -1.11 14.56 -12.63
CA LEU A 170 -2.10 13.63 -13.19
C LEU A 170 -2.20 13.68 -14.72
N LYS A 171 -1.75 14.76 -15.35
CA LYS A 171 -1.74 14.92 -16.81
C LYS A 171 -0.48 14.33 -17.45
N GLU A 172 0.62 14.29 -16.70
CA GLU A 172 1.90 13.71 -17.12
C GLU A 172 1.86 12.18 -17.09
#